data_AF-A0A810NAH8-F1
#
_entry.id   AF-A0A810NAH8-F1
#
_cell.length_a   1.000
_cell.length_b   1.000
_cell.length_c   1.000
_cell.angle_alpha   90.00
_cell.angle_beta   90.00
_cell.angle_gamma   90.00
#
_symmetry.space_group_name_H-M   'P 1'
#
loop_
_entity.id
_entity.type
_entity.pdbx_description
1 polymer ?
#
loop_
_entity_poly.entity_id
_entity_poly.type
_entity_poly.pdbx_seq_one_letter_code
_entity_poly.pdbx_strand_id
1 'polypeptide(L)' 'MMIVAWKHDAALLAQAQALLDSHRPGPGGLCQGCHELGHLTWSPCPQAGWARAVVDAEAERGAQ' A
#
# COMPACT_ATOMS: atom_id res chain seq x y z
N MET A 1 -9.00 18.85 19.34
CA MET A 1 -9.03 17.43 18.93
C MET A 1 -8.44 17.27 17.52
N MET A 2 -7.20 17.72 17.30
CA MET A 2 -6.54 17.68 15.96
C MET A 2 -5.32 16.73 15.91
N ILE A 3 -4.61 16.58 17.03
CA ILE A 3 -3.39 15.74 17.14
C ILE A 3 -3.67 14.25 16.87
N VAL A 4 -4.85 13.76 17.26
CA VAL A 4 -5.22 12.35 17.11
C VAL A 4 -5.47 11.99 15.64
N ALA A 5 -6.13 12.86 14.87
CA ALA A 5 -6.42 12.60 13.46
C ALA A 5 -5.15 12.47 12.62
N TRP A 6 -4.21 13.41 12.77
CA TRP A 6 -2.96 13.43 12.00
C TRP A 6 -2.07 12.21 12.27
N LYS A 7 -2.06 11.72 13.51
CA LYS A 7 -1.32 10.50 13.86
C LYS A 7 -1.92 9.25 13.19
N HIS A 8 -3.24 9.20 13.01
CA HIS A 8 -3.89 8.09 12.29
C HIS A 8 -3.55 8.13 10.79
N ASP A 9 -3.55 9.32 10.18
CA ASP A 9 -3.23 9.48 8.76
C ASP A 9 -1.77 9.09 8.46
N ALA A 10 -0.83 9.52 9.29
CA ALA A 10 0.58 9.15 9.17
C ALA A 10 0.82 7.63 9.34
N ALA A 11 0.12 7.00 10.28
CA ALA A 11 0.20 5.55 10.48
C ALA A 11 -0.42 4.77 9.31
N LEU A 12 -1.50 5.29 8.71
CA LEU A 12 -2.13 4.70 7.54
C LEU A 12 -1.20 4.78 6.31
N LEU A 13 -0.57 5.93 6.08
CA LEU A 13 0.39 6.11 5.00
C LEU A 13 1.60 5.18 5.15
N ALA A 14 2.15 5.08 6.37
CA ALA A 14 3.28 4.20 6.65
C ALA A 14 2.95 2.73 6.36
N GLN A 15 1.74 2.27 6.70
CA GLN A 15 1.27 0.92 6.39
C GLN A 15 1.11 0.69 4.89
N ALA A 16 0.53 1.67 4.17
CA ALA A 16 0.41 1.59 2.72
C ALA A 16 1.79 1.50 2.04
N GLN A 17 2.75 2.31 2.48
CA GLN A 17 4.11 2.26 1.94
C GLN A 17 4.77 0.89 2.18
N ALA A 18 4.68 0.35 3.40
CA ALA A 18 5.20 -0.98 3.73
C ALA A 18 4.55 -2.10 2.90
N LEU A 19 3.26 -1.98 2.60
CA LEU A 19 2.55 -2.90 1.71
C LEU A 19 3.08 -2.81 0.27
N LEU A 20 3.34 -1.62 -0.26
CA LEU A 20 3.92 -1.47 -1.60
C LEU A 20 5.35 -2.01 -1.68
N ASP A 21 6.14 -1.87 -0.62
CA ASP A 21 7.52 -2.38 -0.55
C ASP A 21 7.57 -3.92 -0.59
N SER A 22 6.57 -4.58 0.02
CA SER A 22 6.45 -6.03 0.09
C SER A 22 5.68 -6.64 -1.09
N HIS A 23 4.65 -5.96 -1.60
CA HIS A 23 3.78 -6.46 -2.68
C HIS A 23 4.19 -5.92 -4.05
N ARG A 24 5.36 -6.36 -4.52
CA ARG A 24 5.93 -6.02 -5.84
C ARG A 24 5.61 -7.06 -6.93
N PRO A 25 5.72 -6.70 -8.22
CA PRO A 25 5.70 -7.67 -9.31
C PRO A 25 6.78 -8.74 -9.13
N GLY A 26 6.41 -10.00 -9.27
CA GLY A 26 7.28 -11.17 -9.17
C GLY A 26 7.29 -12.01 -10.46
N PRO A 27 8.00 -13.16 -10.45
CA PRO A 27 8.09 -14.05 -11.60
C PRO A 27 6.72 -14.49 -12.11
N GLY A 28 6.59 -14.60 -13.43
CA GLY A 28 5.34 -15.01 -14.06
C GLY A 28 4.17 -14.05 -13.85
N GLY A 29 4.43 -12.80 -13.46
CA GLY A 29 3.43 -11.75 -13.26
C GLY A 29 2.63 -11.85 -11.95
N LEU A 30 2.98 -12.80 -11.08
CA LEU A 30 2.38 -12.89 -9.74
C LEU A 30 2.89 -11.77 -8.82
N CYS A 31 2.14 -11.47 -7.77
CA CYS A 31 2.58 -10.60 -6.70
C CYS A 31 3.54 -11.36 -5.78
N GLN A 32 4.77 -10.85 -5.63
CA GLN A 32 5.82 -11.48 -4.82
C GLN A 32 5.40 -11.61 -3.35
N GLY A 33 4.87 -10.54 -2.74
CA GLY A 33 4.44 -10.56 -1.34
C GLY A 33 3.31 -11.56 -1.07
N CYS A 34 2.33 -11.67 -1.98
CA CYS A 34 1.30 -12.69 -1.89
C CYS A 34 1.88 -14.10 -2.01
N HIS A 35 2.81 -14.31 -2.96
CA HIS A 35 3.43 -15.61 -3.20
C HIS A 35 4.25 -16.09 -2.00
N GLU A 36 4.99 -15.20 -1.33
CA GLU A 36 5.75 -15.51 -0.10
C GLU A 36 4.84 -15.94 1.06
N LEU A 37 3.58 -15.48 1.08
CA LEU A 37 2.56 -15.89 2.05
C LEU A 37 1.77 -17.14 1.61
N GLY A 38 2.10 -17.74 0.47
CA GLY A 38 1.43 -18.93 -0.06
C GLY A 38 0.18 -18.63 -0.91
N HIS A 39 -0.03 -17.38 -1.32
CA HIS A 39 -1.14 -16.96 -2.17
C HIS A 39 -0.71 -16.68 -3.61
N LEU A 40 -1.34 -17.35 -4.58
CA LEU A 40 -1.08 -17.13 -6.01
C LEU A 40 -2.02 -16.04 -6.54
N THR A 41 -1.57 -14.79 -6.49
CA THR A 41 -2.34 -13.62 -6.95
C THR A 41 -1.55 -12.86 -8.00
N TRP A 42 -2.20 -12.42 -9.08
CA TRP A 42 -1.58 -11.58 -10.10
C TRP A 42 -1.18 -10.21 -9.54
N SER A 43 -0.08 -9.66 -10.05
CA SER A 43 0.35 -8.29 -9.78
C SER A 43 -0.32 -7.32 -10.77
N PRO A 44 -0.80 -6.14 -10.33
CA PRO A 44 -0.90 -5.72 -8.93
C PRO A 44 -2.02 -6.46 -8.19
N CYS A 45 -1.72 -6.90 -6.96
CA CYS A 45 -2.73 -7.55 -6.12
C CYS A 45 -3.66 -6.51 -5.47
N PRO A 46 -4.84 -6.91 -4.96
CA PRO A 46 -5.78 -5.98 -4.31
C PRO A 46 -5.17 -5.16 -3.15
N GLN A 47 -4.26 -5.76 -2.37
CA GLN A 47 -3.57 -5.06 -1.27
C GLN A 47 -2.63 -3.96 -1.78
N ALA A 48 -1.86 -4.24 -2.84
CA ALA A 48 -1.03 -3.22 -3.51
C ALA A 48 -1.89 -2.13 -4.17
N GLY A 49 -3.04 -2.50 -4.73
CA GLY A 49 -4.01 -1.55 -5.30
C GLY A 49 -4.57 -0.58 -4.25
N TRP A 50 -5.00 -1.09 -3.11
CA TRP A 50 -5.43 -0.26 -1.98
C TRP A 50 -4.30 0.64 -1.47
N ALA A 51 -3.10 0.09 -1.29
CA ALA A 51 -1.97 0.84 -0.77
C ALA A 51 -1.57 1.99 -1.70
N ARG A 52 -1.62 1.76 -3.03
CA ARG A 52 -1.42 2.81 -4.03
C ARG A 52 -2.46 3.92 -3.88
N ALA A 53 -3.73 3.57 -3.75
CA ALA A 53 -4.80 4.56 -3.57
C ALA A 53 -4.63 5.43 -2.31
N VAL A 54 -4.12 4.85 -1.21
CA VAL A 54 -3.82 5.62 0.02
C VAL A 54 -2.67 6.61 -0.19
N VAL A 55 -1.58 6.17 -0.84
CA VAL A 55 -0.41 7.02 -1.11
C VAL A 55 -0.79 8.16 -2.06
N ASP A 56 -1.54 7.87 -3.12
CA ASP A 56 -1.98 8.87 -4.10
C ASP A 56 -2.89 9.91 -3.44
N ALA A 57 -3.84 9.49 -2.59
CA ALA A 57 -4.72 10.39 -1.86
C ALA A 57 -3.98 11.31 -0.87
N GLU A 58 -2.88 10.85 -0.25
CA GLU A 58 -2.04 11.70 0.61
C GLU A 58 -1.21 12.68 -0.20
N ALA A 59 -0.67 12.27 -1.36
CA ALA A 59 0.04 13.15 -2.26
C ALA A 59 -0.86 14.29 -2.76
N GLU A 60 -2.12 13.98 -3.08
CA GLU A 60 -3.13 14.97 -3.46
C GLU A 60 -3.47 15.95 -2.32
N ARG A 61 -3.45 15.51 -1.06
CA ARG A 61 -3.66 16.38 0.12
C ARG A 61 -2.50 17.33 0.34
N GLY A 62 -1.26 16.85 0.18
CA GLY A 62 -0.06 17.68 0.38
C GLY A 62 0.18 18.72 -0.72
N ALA A 63 -0.47 18.58 -1.87
CA ALA A 63 -0.40 19.53 -2.98
C ALA A 63 -1.42 20.69 -2.88
N GLN A 64 -2.34 20.62 -1.90
CA GLN A 64 -3.36 21.64 -1.61
C GLN A 64 -2.87 22.62 -0.54
#